data_AF-A0A0F2S0L3-F1
#
_entry.id   AF-A0A0F2S0L3-F1
#
_cell.length_a   1.000
_cell.length_b   1.000
_cell.length_c   1.000
_cell.angle_alpha   90.00
_cell.angle_beta   90.00
_cell.angle_gamma   90.00
#
_symmetry.space_group_name_H-M   'P 1'
#
loop_
_entity.id
_entity.type
_entity.pdbx_description
1 polymer ?
#
loop_
_entity_poly.entity_id
_entity_poly.type
_entity_poly.pdbx_seq_one_letter_code
_entity_poly.pdbx_strand_id
1 'polypeptide(L)'
;MMLVLSALGSLGVMALIGIWPIRKSIDIMEGKCGMQASAPSLLRRMRGWSFVGVWGLLLLFVGAFYGDWAKTGDLDGAAMRAMERSRFVTELAVMIMGSDQ
;
A
#
# COMPACT_ATOMS: atom_id res chain seq x y z
N MET A 1 11.70 9.71 22.03
CA MET A 1 10.28 9.56 22.44
C MET A 1 9.30 9.96 21.32
N MET A 2 9.47 11.11 20.65
CA MET A 2 8.61 11.51 19.51
C MET A 2 8.59 10.51 18.35
N LEU A 3 9.75 9.92 18.00
CA LEU A 3 9.90 8.87 16.99
C LEU A 3 8.98 7.65 17.20
N VAL A 4 8.90 7.19 18.46
CA VAL A 4 8.13 6.01 18.82
C VAL A 4 6.64 6.31 18.75
N LEU A 5 6.23 7.51 19.18
CA LEU A 5 4.84 7.96 19.12
C LEU A 5 4.34 8.15 17.68
N SER A 6 5.15 8.74 16.80
CA SER A 6 4.77 8.90 15.39
C SER A 6 4.71 7.56 14.68
N ALA A 7 5.67 6.67 14.93
CA ALA A 7 5.68 5.31 14.38
C ALA A 7 4.45 4.51 14.83
N LEU A 8 4.14 4.52 16.14
CA LEU A 8 2.93 3.89 16.70
C LEU A 8 1.65 4.48 16.12
N GLY A 9 1.58 5.80 15.96
CA GLY A 9 0.44 6.47 15.32
C GLY A 9 0.23 6.01 13.88
N SER A 10 1.29 6.01 13.07
CA SER A 10 1.22 5.55 11.68
C SER A 10 0.91 4.06 11.55
N LEU A 11 1.45 3.22 12.44
CA LEU A 11 1.15 1.79 12.48
C LEU A 11 -0.30 1.53 12.89
N GLY A 12 -0.83 2.27 13.86
CA GLY A 12 -2.23 2.18 14.27
C GLY A 12 -3.19 2.54 13.15
N VAL A 13 -2.92 3.64 12.43
CA VAL A 13 -3.72 4.04 11.27
C VAL A 13 -3.64 3.00 10.15
N MET A 14 -2.44 2.46 9.86
CA MET A 14 -2.30 1.40 8.87
C MET A 14 -2.99 0.11 9.28
N ALA A 15 -2.93 -0.29 10.54
CA ALA A 15 -3.61 -1.46 11.05
C ALA A 15 -5.13 -1.35 10.91
N LEU A 16 -5.70 -0.18 11.23
CA LEU A 16 -7.14 0.07 11.08
C LEU A 16 -7.58 0.03 9.62
N ILE A 17 -6.81 0.64 8.71
CA ILE A 17 -7.10 0.59 7.27
C ILE A 17 -6.90 -0.84 6.73
N GLY A 18 -5.93 -1.59 7.27
CA GLY A 18 -5.57 -2.96 6.90
C GLY A 18 -6.61 -4.02 7.25
N ILE A 19 -7.55 -3.73 8.15
CA ILE A 19 -8.67 -4.64 8.47
C ILE A 19 -9.53 -4.91 7.22
N TRP A 20 -9.77 -3.88 6.41
CA TRP A 20 -10.59 -4.01 5.21
C TRP A 20 -9.98 -4.94 4.13
N PRO A 21 -8.70 -4.81 3.72
CA PRO A 21 -8.07 -5.72 2.77
C PRO A 21 -7.91 -7.14 3.33
N ILE A 22 -7.67 -7.32 4.64
CA ILE A 22 -7.59 -8.65 5.27
C ILE A 22 -8.95 -9.37 5.24
N ARG A 23 -10.05 -8.67 5.52
CA ARG A 23 -11.39 -9.27 5.41
C ARG A 23 -11.71 -9.68 3.97
N LYS A 24 -11.32 -8.85 3.00
CA LYS A 24 -11.46 -9.16 1.56
C LYS A 24 -10.68 -10.42 1.16
N SER A 25 -9.46 -10.62 1.67
CA SER A 25 -8.67 -11.82 1.35
C SER A 25 -9.24 -13.08 2.01
N ILE A 26 -9.76 -12.98 3.24
CA ILE A 26 -10.46 -14.06 3.94
C ILE A 26 -11.73 -14.47 3.19
N ASP A 27 -12.61 -13.52 2.85
CA ASP A 27 -13.86 -13.80 2.10
C ASP A 27 -13.60 -14.53 0.78
N ILE A 28 -12.48 -14.23 0.11
CA ILE A 28 -12.09 -14.89 -1.14
C ILE A 28 -11.55 -16.30 -0.89
N MET A 29 -10.77 -16.51 0.17
CA MET A 29 -10.27 -17.84 0.54
C MET A 29 -11.43 -18.75 0.96
N GLU A 30 -12.37 -18.25 1.77
CA GLU A 30 -13.57 -18.98 2.17
C GLU A 30 -14.53 -19.22 1.00
N GLY A 31 -14.74 -18.21 0.14
CA GLY A 31 -15.57 -18.32 -1.06
C GLY A 31 -15.00 -19.29 -2.11
N LYS A 32 -13.67 -19.48 -2.16
CA LYS A 32 -13.04 -20.51 -3.00
C LYS A 32 -13.23 -21.92 -2.45
N CYS A 33 -13.34 -22.11 -1.14
CA CYS A 33 -13.69 -23.39 -0.54
C CYS A 33 -15.18 -23.75 -0.71
N GLY A 34 -16.05 -22.76 -0.96
CA GLY A 34 -17.49 -22.96 -1.08
C GLY A 34 -18.09 -23.01 -2.50
N MET A 35 -17.42 -22.52 -3.54
CA MET A 35 -18.06 -22.35 -4.86
C MET A 35 -17.16 -22.73 -6.06
N GLN A 36 -17.42 -23.91 -6.60
CA GLN A 36 -16.92 -24.39 -7.90
C GLN A 36 -17.72 -23.89 -9.12
N ALA A 37 -18.76 -23.04 -9.00
CA ALA A 37 -19.84 -23.05 -10.00
C ALA A 37 -20.22 -21.76 -10.74
N SER A 38 -19.60 -20.59 -10.56
CA SER A 38 -19.97 -19.44 -11.41
C SER A 38 -18.84 -18.43 -11.55
N ALA A 39 -18.21 -18.43 -12.73
CA ALA A 39 -17.10 -17.54 -13.07
C ALA A 39 -17.58 -16.07 -13.09
N PRO A 40 -17.13 -15.22 -12.15
CA PRO A 40 -17.36 -13.78 -12.25
C PRO A 40 -16.45 -13.22 -13.34
N SER A 41 -16.94 -12.26 -14.13
CA SER A 41 -16.13 -11.52 -15.10
C SER A 41 -14.84 -10.99 -14.45
N LEU A 42 -13.70 -11.10 -15.14
CA LEU A 42 -12.35 -10.73 -14.64
C LEU A 42 -12.32 -9.36 -13.93
N LEU A 43 -13.06 -8.38 -14.45
CA LEU A 43 -13.24 -7.05 -13.87
C LEU A 43 -13.86 -7.05 -12.46
N ARG A 44 -14.86 -7.90 -12.20
CA ARG A 44 -15.51 -8.01 -10.89
C ARG A 44 -14.61 -8.71 -9.86
N ARG A 45 -13.70 -9.57 -10.34
CA ARG A 45 -12.66 -10.23 -9.53
C ARG A 45 -11.53 -9.28 -9.14
N MET A 46 -11.15 -8.36 -10.02
CA MET A 46 -10.16 -7.31 -9.73
C MET A 46 -10.70 -6.18 -8.86
N ARG A 47 -12.04 -6.00 -8.80
CA ARG A 47 -12.68 -4.93 -8.01
C ARG A 47 -12.41 -5.11 -6.50
N GLY A 48 -11.49 -4.29 -6.00
CA GLY A 48 -11.01 -4.28 -4.60
C GLY A 48 -9.58 -4.78 -4.42
N TRP A 49 -9.01 -5.53 -5.37
CA TRP A 49 -7.60 -5.92 -5.34
C TRP A 49 -6.66 -4.75 -5.60
N SER A 50 -7.06 -3.80 -6.46
CA SER A 50 -6.32 -2.55 -6.66
C SER A 50 -6.16 -1.78 -5.34
N PHE A 51 -7.18 -1.77 -4.47
CA PHE A 51 -7.09 -1.13 -3.15
C PHE A 51 -6.11 -1.86 -2.22
N VAL A 52 -6.13 -3.20 -2.21
CA VAL A 52 -5.17 -4.01 -1.45
C VAL A 52 -3.73 -3.74 -1.93
N GLY A 53 -3.53 -3.68 -3.25
CA GLY A 53 -2.23 -3.37 -3.86
C GLY A 53 -1.73 -1.97 -3.52
N VAL A 54 -2.60 -0.96 -3.63
CA VAL A 54 -2.29 0.43 -3.24
C VAL A 54 -1.98 0.52 -1.75
N TRP A 55 -2.76 -0.14 -0.89
CA TRP A 55 -2.52 -0.17 0.55
C TRP A 55 -1.17 -0.82 0.90
N GLY A 56 -0.84 -1.95 0.28
CA GLY A 56 0.45 -2.61 0.46
C GLY A 56 1.64 -1.75 0.00
N LEU A 57 1.51 -1.08 -1.14
CA LEU A 57 2.51 -0.11 -1.63
C LEU A 57 2.72 1.03 -0.64
N LEU A 58 1.64 1.56 -0.08
CA LEU A 58 1.69 2.66 0.89
C LEU A 58 2.32 2.22 2.20
N LEU A 59 2.04 0.99 2.66
CA LEU A 59 2.68 0.40 3.83
C LEU A 59 4.19 0.24 3.63
N LEU A 60 4.61 -0.25 2.46
CA LEU A 60 6.03 -0.38 2.12
C LEU A 60 6.73 0.97 2.04
N PHE A 61 6.08 1.98 1.48
CA PHE A 61 6.61 3.34 1.42
C PHE A 61 6.85 3.92 2.82
N VAL A 62 5.85 3.83 3.70
CA VAL A 62 5.97 4.31 5.09
C VAL A 62 7.05 3.53 5.83
N GLY A 63 7.12 2.21 5.67
CA GLY A 63 8.16 1.37 6.26
C GLY A 63 9.57 1.75 5.80
N ALA A 64 9.74 2.01 4.50
CA ALA A 64 11.03 2.43 3.95
C ALA A 64 11.46 3.82 4.42
N PHE A 65 10.52 4.77 4.54
CA PHE A 65 10.77 6.10 5.08
C PHE A 65 11.23 6.03 6.54
N TYR A 66 10.51 5.29 7.38
CA TYR A 66 10.90 5.09 8.78
C TYR A 66 12.22 4.33 8.92
N GLY A 67 12.47 3.32 8.08
CA GLY A 67 13.72 2.58 8.09
C GLY A 67 14.93 3.43 7.70
N ASP A 68 14.76 4.34 6.74
CA ASP A 68 15.77 5.31 6.34
C ASP A 68 16.02 6.33 7.46
N TRP A 69 14.96 6.93 7.98
CA TRP A 69 15.06 7.88 9.09
C TRP A 69 15.69 7.26 10.35
N ALA A 70 15.33 6.02 10.69
CA ALA A 70 15.89 5.29 11.83
C ALA A 70 17.40 5.00 11.68
N LYS A 71 17.89 4.86 10.43
CA LYS A 71 19.32 4.63 10.17
C LYS A 71 20.12 5.94 10.13
N THR A 72 19.56 6.99 9.54
CA THR A 72 20.29 8.26 9.33
C THR A 72 20.14 9.23 10.49
N GLY A 73 19.08 9.13 11.28
CA GLY A 73 18.74 10.08 12.35
C GLY A 73 18.24 11.44 11.84
N ASP A 74 18.24 11.65 10.52
CA ASP A 74 17.87 12.89 9.84
C ASP A 74 16.47 12.75 9.22
N LEU A 75 15.49 13.45 9.80
CA LEU A 75 14.11 13.46 9.33
C LEU A 75 13.99 14.19 7.98
N ASP A 76 14.68 15.32 7.84
CA ASP A 76 14.53 16.21 6.70
C ASP A 76 15.15 15.58 5.46
N GLY A 77 16.35 15.00 5.61
CA GLY A 77 16.97 14.20 4.57
C GLY A 77 16.19 12.94 4.21
N ALA A 78 15.58 12.25 5.19
CA ALA A 78 14.71 11.10 4.90
C ALA A 78 13.44 11.52 4.14
N ALA A 79 12.88 12.70 4.46
CA ALA A 79 11.71 13.24 3.77
C ALA A 79 12.05 13.65 2.33
N MET A 80 13.18 14.32 2.11
CA MET A 80 13.66 14.65 0.77
C MET A 80 13.86 13.38 -0.09
N ARG A 81 14.53 12.35 0.44
CA ARG A 81 14.73 11.08 -0.29
C ARG A 81 13.43 10.35 -0.58
N ALA A 82 12.48 10.37 0.35
CA ALA A 82 11.16 9.78 0.14
C ALA A 82 10.34 10.55 -0.91
N MET A 83 10.47 11.88 -0.95
CA MET A 83 9.81 12.74 -1.92
C MET A 83 10.40 12.58 -3.33
N GLU A 84 11.72 12.42 -3.46
CA GLU A 84 12.34 12.06 -4.74
C GLU A 84 11.84 10.71 -5.27
N ARG A 85 11.73 9.70 -4.39
CA ARG A 85 11.17 8.40 -4.75
C ARG A 85 9.71 8.50 -5.20
N SER A 86 8.87 9.28 -4.51
CA SER A 86 7.46 9.43 -4.88
C SER A 86 7.28 10.20 -6.19
N ARG A 87 8.13 11.20 -6.44
CA ARG A 87 8.19 11.91 -7.72
C ARG A 87 8.50 10.96 -8.86
N PHE A 88 9.53 10.12 -8.72
CA PHE A 88 9.89 9.13 -9.74
C PHE A 88 8.74 8.15 -10.02
N VAL A 89 8.06 7.65 -8.97
CA VAL A 89 6.89 6.77 -9.13
C VAL A 89 5.76 7.46 -9.88
N THR A 90 5.53 8.74 -9.61
CA THR A 90 4.47 9.53 -10.26
C THR A 90 4.82 9.83 -11.71
N GLU A 91 6.07 10.18 -12.02
CA GLU A 91 6.56 10.37 -13.39
C GLU A 91 6.43 9.08 -14.21
N LEU A 92 6.79 7.92 -13.63
CA LEU A 92 6.55 6.62 -14.26
C LEU A 92 5.07 6.33 -14.47
N ALA A 93 4.22 6.62 -13.48
CA ALA A 93 2.78 6.41 -13.61
C ALA A 93 2.18 7.28 -14.73
N VAL A 94 2.63 8.53 -14.85
CA VAL A 94 2.22 9.44 -15.93
C VAL A 94 2.72 8.95 -17.28
N MET A 95 3.98 8.51 -17.40
CA MET A 95 4.50 7.92 -18.64
C MET A 95 3.71 6.67 -19.06
N ILE A 96 3.37 5.79 -18.11
CA ILE A 96 2.57 4.59 -18.38
C ILE A 96 1.15 4.97 -18.82
N MET A 97 0.50 5.93 -18.14
CA MET A 97 -0.82 6.42 -18.54
C MET A 97 -0.81 7.12 -19.89
N GLY A 98 0.26 7.86 -20.21
CA GLY A 98 0.43 8.52 -21.51
C GLY A 98 0.77 7.56 -22.65
N SER A 99 1.32 6.38 -22.35
CA SER A 99 1.61 5.34 -23.34
C SER A 99 0.37 4.53 -23.77
N ASP A 100 -0.75 4.67 -23.05
CA ASP A 100 -2.02 3.98 -23.31
C ASP A 100 -2.97 4.80 -24.21
N GLN A 101 -2.55 6.00 -24.63
CA GLN A 101 -3.21 6.86 -25.64
C GLN A 101 -2.54 6.72 -27.02
#